data_AF-A0A179C6Y5-F1
#
_entry.id   AF-A0A179C6Y5-F1
#
_cell.length_a   1.000
_cell.length_b   1.000
_cell.length_c   1.000
_cell.angle_alpha   90.00
_cell.angle_beta   90.00
_cell.angle_gamma   90.00
#
_symmetry.space_group_name_H-M   'P 1'
#
loop_
_entity.id
_entity.type
_entity.pdbx_description
1 polymer ?
#
loop_
_entity_poly.entity_id
_entity_poly.type
_entity_poly.pdbx_seq_one_letter_code
_entity_poly.pdbx_strand_id
1 'polypeptide(L)' 'MSEDVFFNPGQSISSDFDYNKAYVAAQIYHEKVKKPVLVVKEEDNKPFIVFNEEAAIEEEHQEEQNAKQYKVVKRIDD' A
#
# COMPACT_ATOMS: atom_id res chain seq x y z
N MET A 1 -10.16 -12.75 -6.13
CA MET A 1 -10.76 -11.41 -6.15
C MET A 1 -9.61 -10.44 -5.96
N SER A 2 -9.33 -9.60 -6.95
CA SER A 2 -8.29 -8.57 -6.84
C SER A 2 -8.96 -7.35 -6.23
N GLU A 3 -8.49 -6.88 -5.07
CA GLU A 3 -9.03 -5.69 -4.44
C GLU A 3 -8.25 -4.48 -4.95
N ASP A 4 -8.96 -3.55 -5.60
CA ASP A 4 -8.44 -2.27 -6.04
C ASP A 4 -8.62 -1.25 -4.91
N VAL A 5 -7.56 -0.51 -4.61
CA VAL A 5 -7.48 0.42 -3.48
C VAL A 5 -6.79 1.69 -3.93
N PHE A 6 -7.19 2.83 -3.38
CA PHE A 6 -6.67 4.12 -3.77
C PHE A 6 -5.78 4.70 -2.67
N PHE A 7 -4.55 5.06 -3.04
CA PHE A 7 -3.58 5.62 -2.11
C PHE A 7 -2.93 6.86 -2.69
N ASN A 8 -2.63 7.82 -1.83
CA ASN A 8 -1.77 8.93 -2.22
C ASN A 8 -0.30 8.46 -2.22
N PRO A 9 0.42 8.52 -3.35
CA PRO A 9 1.83 8.12 -3.40
C PRO A 9 2.73 8.91 -2.43
N GLY A 10 2.33 10.10 -2.00
CA GLY A 10 3.04 10.88 -0.97
C GLY A 10 2.96 10.29 0.45
N GLN A 11 2.03 9.36 0.70
CA GLN A 11 1.87 8.64 1.98
C GLN A 11 2.51 7.25 1.95
N SER A 12 3.30 6.92 0.93
CA SER A 12 3.96 5.61 0.85
C SER A 12 4.97 5.43 1.98
N ILE A 13 4.90 4.29 2.66
CA ILE A 13 5.86 3.91 3.72
C ILE A 13 7.17 3.43 3.10
N SER A 14 7.08 2.59 2.07
CA SER A 14 8.23 2.06 1.32
C SER A 14 7.85 1.79 -0.14
N SER A 15 8.83 1.79 -1.03
CA SER A 15 8.68 1.44 -2.44
C SER A 15 9.89 0.66 -2.90
N ASP A 16 9.68 -0.60 -3.28
CA ASP A 16 10.74 -1.54 -3.66
C ASP A 16 10.31 -2.41 -4.85
N PHE A 17 11.22 -2.69 -5.78
CA PHE A 17 10.94 -3.63 -6.88
C PHE A 17 10.92 -5.09 -6.42
N ASP A 18 11.50 -5.39 -5.26
CA ASP A 18 11.52 -6.73 -4.68
C ASP A 18 10.35 -6.88 -3.69
N TYR A 19 9.46 -7.82 -3.97
CA TYR A 19 8.32 -8.15 -3.11
C TYR A 19 8.77 -8.49 -1.68
N ASN A 20 9.87 -9.26 -1.52
CA ASN A 20 10.33 -9.65 -0.19
C ASN A 20 10.79 -8.44 0.62
N LYS A 21 11.47 -7.47 -0.01
CA LYS A 21 11.88 -6.24 0.67
C LYS A 21 10.68 -5.41 1.08
N ALA A 22 9.72 -5.20 0.18
CA ALA A 22 8.49 -4.49 0.50
C ALA A 22 7.72 -5.18 1.63
N TYR A 23 7.61 -6.51 1.59
CA TYR A 23 6.92 -7.30 2.62
C TYR A 23 7.61 -7.20 3.98
N VAL A 24 8.93 -7.33 4.04
CA VAL A 24 9.70 -7.18 5.28
C VAL A 24 9.56 -5.76 5.84
N ALA A 25 9.63 -4.74 4.98
CA ALA A 25 9.42 -3.35 5.40
C ALA A 25 8.00 -3.14 5.98
N ALA A 26 7.00 -3.74 5.34
CA ALA A 26 5.62 -3.73 5.82
C ALA A 26 5.49 -4.41 7.19
N GLN A 27 6.07 -5.61 7.37
CA GLN A 27 6.07 -6.29 8.67
C GLN A 27 6.75 -5.45 9.76
N ILE A 28 7.92 -4.88 9.49
CA ILE A 28 8.63 -4.03 10.45
C ILE A 28 7.79 -2.82 10.84
N TYR A 29 7.10 -2.20 9.89
CA TYR A 29 6.24 -1.06 10.17
C TYR A 29 5.01 -1.49 10.99
N HIS A 30 4.37 -2.60 10.62
CA HIS A 30 3.25 -3.19 11.35
C HIS A 30 3.65 -3.50 12.79
N GLU A 31 4.80 -4.13 13.04
CA GLU A 31 5.26 -4.41 14.41
C GLU A 31 5.55 -3.14 15.22
N LYS A 32 6.06 -2.09 14.56
CA LYS A 32 6.38 -0.82 15.22
C LYS A 32 5.13 -0.02 15.59
N VAL A 33 4.16 0.06 14.69
CA VAL A 33 3.00 0.94 14.84
C VAL A 33 1.75 0.17 15.29
N LYS A 34 1.78 -1.17 15.21
CA LYS A 34 0.66 -2.10 15.45
C LYS A 34 -0.58 -1.74 14.64
N LYS A 35 -0.37 -1.36 13.39
CA LYS A 35 -1.41 -0.92 12.46
C LYS A 35 -1.43 -1.80 11.22
N PRO A 36 -2.61 -2.12 10.67
CA PRO A 36 -2.71 -2.90 9.45
C PRO A 36 -1.99 -2.21 8.30
N VAL A 37 -1.23 -2.98 7.54
CA VAL A 37 -0.49 -2.47 6.37
C VAL A 37 -0.79 -3.30 5.13
N LEU A 38 -0.72 -2.63 4.00
CA LEU A 38 -1.03 -3.17 2.70
C LEU A 38 0.19 -3.05 1.80
N VAL A 39 0.57 -4.17 1.22
CA VAL A 39 1.53 -4.20 0.11
C VAL A 39 0.72 -4.19 -1.17
N VAL A 40 0.91 -3.14 -1.96
CA VAL A 40 0.15 -2.90 -3.19
C VAL A 40 1.07 -2.74 -4.39
N LYS A 41 0.51 -2.85 -5.59
CA LYS A 41 1.22 -2.68 -6.85
C LYS A 41 0.34 -1.92 -7.82
N GLU A 42 0.88 -0.88 -8.45
CA GLU A 42 0.14 -0.02 -9.39
C GLU A 42 -0.19 -0.83 -10.67
N GLU A 43 0.84 -1.32 -11.37
CA GLU A 43 0.72 -2.07 -12.63
C GLU A 43 1.87 -3.08 -12.77
N ASP A 44 1.76 -3.99 -13.74
CA ASP A 44 2.86 -4.86 -14.13
C ASP A 44 4.10 -4.06 -14.55
N ASN A 45 5.27 -4.42 -13.99
CA ASN A 45 6.55 -3.69 -14.03
C ASN A 45 6.72 -2.47 -13.09
N LYS A 46 5.74 -2.13 -12.25
CA LYS A 46 5.95 -1.12 -11.19
C LYS A 46 6.46 -1.75 -9.88
N PRO A 47 7.17 -0.99 -9.03
CA PRO A 47 7.59 -1.46 -7.72
C PRO A 47 6.39 -1.78 -6.82
N PHE A 48 6.62 -2.66 -5.85
CA PHE A 48 5.72 -2.91 -4.73
C PHE A 48 5.82 -1.75 -3.75
N ILE A 49 4.67 -1.19 -3.40
CA ILE A 49 4.58 -0.04 -2.52
C ILE A 49 3.84 -0.48 -1.27
N VAL A 50 4.31 -0.01 -0.12
CA VAL A 50 3.72 -0.31 1.18
C VAL A 50 2.95 0.91 1.64
N PHE A 51 1.68 0.72 1.97
CA PHE A 51 0.82 1.73 2.58
C PHE A 51 0.24 1.22 3.88
N ASN A 52 -0.19 2.15 4.72
CA ASN A 52 -1.02 1.86 5.88
C ASN A 52 -2.45 1.66 5.41
N GLU A 53 -3.19 0.69 5.95
CA GLU A 53 -4.58 0.48 5.58
C GLU A 53 -5.46 1.68 5.92
N GLU A 54 -5.17 2.37 7.04
CA GLU A 54 -5.87 3.60 7.41
C GLU A 54 -5.62 4.77 6.45
N ALA A 55 -4.59 4.70 5.62
CA ALA A 55 -4.30 5.70 4.60
C ALA A 55 -5.06 5.44 3.28
N ALA A 56 -5.93 4.41 3.25
CA ALA A 56 -6.75 4.12 2.09
C ALA A 56 -7.76 5.26 1.89
N ILE A 57 -7.82 5.73 0.66
CA ILE A 57 -8.68 6.86 0.27
C ILE A 57 -9.92 6.27 -0.38
N GLU A 58 -11.09 6.75 0.02
CA GLU A 58 -12.36 6.40 -0.61
C GLU A 58 -12.40 6.92 -2.05
N GLU A 59 -13.10 6.20 -2.93
CA GLU A 59 -13.22 6.55 -4.36
C GLU A 59 -13.66 7.99 -4.60
N GLU A 60 -14.52 8.51 -3.72
CA GLU A 60 -15.02 9.89 -3.73
C GLU A 60 -13.91 10.95 -3.59
N HIS A 61 -12.84 10.67 -2.84
CA HIS A 61 -11.81 11.66 -2.49
C HIS A 61 -10.53 11.55 -3.33
N GLN A 62 -10.56 10.78 -4.42
CA GLN A 62 -9.38 10.52 -5.25
C GLN A 62 -8.80 11.77 -5.90
N GLU A 63 -9.67 12.60 -6.50
CA GLU A 63 -9.24 13.79 -7.25
C GLU A 63 -8.65 14.86 -6.32
N GLU A 64 -9.22 15.01 -5.13
CA GLU A 64 -8.76 15.97 -4.12
C GLU A 64 -7.42 15.57 -3.49
N GLN A 65 -7.16 14.26 -3.35
CA GLN A 65 -5.98 13.75 -2.67
C GLN A 65 -4.91 13.18 -3.61
N ASN A 66 -5.07 13.36 -4.92
CA ASN A 66 -4.17 12.79 -5.94
C ASN A 66 -3.97 11.27 -5.75
N ALA A 67 -5.04 10.58 -5.34
CA ALA A 67 -4.99 9.16 -5.04
C ALA A 67 -4.83 8.38 -6.34
N LYS A 68 -3.87 7.46 -6.37
CA LYS A 68 -3.67 6.54 -7.47
C LYS A 68 -4.28 5.19 -7.14
N GLN A 69 -4.77 4.52 -8.16
CA GLN A 69 -5.24 3.15 -8.05
C GLN A 69 -4.06 2.19 -7.90
N TYR A 70 -4.17 1.29 -6.93
CA TYR A 70 -3.24 0.20 -6.70
C TYR A 70 -4.01 -1.09 -6.51
N LYS A 71 -3.36 -2.21 -6.83
CA LYS A 71 -3.86 -3.55 -6.55
C LYS A 71 -3.24 -4.09 -5.29
N VAL A 72 -4.06 -4.58 -4.36
CA VAL A 72 -3.56 -5.24 -3.16
C VAL A 72 -2.92 -6.56 -3.52
N VAL A 73 -1.64 -6.70 -3.18
CA VAL A 73 -0.89 -7.95 -3.32
C VAL A 73 -0.94 -8.73 -2.00
N LYS A 74 -0.79 -8.04 -0.87
CA LYS A 74 -0.76 -8.65 0.45
C LYS A 74 -1.31 -7.71 1.52
N ARG A 75 -2.08 -8.24 2.46
CA ARG A 75 -2.46 -7.58 3.71
C ARG A 75 -1.69 -8.16 4.88
N ILE A 76 -1.32 -7.30 5.81
CA ILE A 76 -0.74 -7.66 7.10
C ILE A 76 -1.62 -7.00 8.15
N ASP A 77 -2.50 -7.82 8.70
CA ASP A 77 -3.42 -7.56 9.80
C ASP A 77 -3.30 -8.81 10.70
N ASP A 78 -3.16 -8.63 12.02
CA ASP A 78 -2.75 -9.67 13.00
C ASP A 78 -3.70 -10.88 13.05
#